data_AF-A0A090U258-F1
#
_entry.id   AF-A0A090U258-F1
#
_cell.length_a   1.000
_cell.length_b   1.000
_cell.length_c   1.000
_cell.angle_alpha   90.00
_cell.angle_beta   90.00
_cell.angle_gamma   90.00
#
_symmetry.space_group_name_H-M   'P 1'
#
loop_
_entity.id
_entity.type
_entity.pdbx_description
1 polymer ?
#
loop_
_entity_poly.entity_id
_entity_poly.type
_entity_poly.pdbx_seq_one_letter_code
_entity_poly.pdbx_strand_id
1 'polypeptide(L)' 'MNHEHIRRSLEKALSQLPKREQLLLTLFYQHDLNLHEIALVLELTPPRICQLHKQALKQLNQLLSS' A
#
# COMPACT_ATOMS: atom_id res chain seq x y z
N MET A 1 -3.72 -15.54 -20.03
CA MET A 1 -4.94 -15.65 -19.18
C MET A 1 -4.62 -15.49 -17.69
N ASN A 2 -3.60 -16.15 -17.10
CA ASN A 2 -3.26 -15.96 -15.67
C ASN A 2 -2.86 -14.53 -15.27
N HIS A 3 -2.11 -13.82 -16.11
CA HIS A 3 -1.58 -12.50 -15.74
C HIS A 3 -2.68 -11.45 -15.59
N GLU A 4 -3.73 -11.53 -16.40
CA GLU A 4 -4.86 -10.60 -16.34
C GLU A 4 -5.70 -10.82 -15.07
N HIS A 5 -5.88 -12.07 -14.65
CA HIS A 5 -6.61 -12.40 -13.43
C HIS A 5 -5.87 -11.90 -12.19
N ILE A 6 -4.55 -12.11 -12.13
CA ILE A 6 -3.69 -11.60 -11.03
C ILE A 6 -3.76 -10.07 -10.99
N ARG A 7 -3.68 -9.40 -12.16
CA ARG A 7 -3.76 -7.94 -12.22
C ARG A 7 -5.10 -7.42 -11.71
N ARG A 8 -6.22 -7.98 -12.16
CA ARG A 8 -7.56 -7.58 -11.68
C ARG A 8 -7.74 -7.82 -10.19
N SER A 9 -7.28 -8.95 -9.67
CA SER A 9 -7.33 -9.23 -8.22
C SER A 9 -6.50 -8.23 -7.42
N LEU A 10 -5.31 -7.87 -7.90
CA LEU A 10 -4.47 -6.84 -7.28
C LEU A 10 -5.12 -5.45 -7.33
N GLU A 11 -5.66 -5.04 -8.48
CA GLU A 11 -6.36 -3.76 -8.63
C GLU A 11 -7.57 -3.68 -7.68
N LYS A 12 -8.32 -4.78 -7.53
CA LYS A 12 -9.45 -4.88 -6.59
C LYS A 12 -8.99 -4.88 -5.13
N ALA A 13 -7.87 -5.54 -4.80
CA ALA A 13 -7.32 -5.57 -3.46
C ALA A 13 -6.79 -4.18 -3.04
N LEU A 14 -6.05 -3.50 -3.91
CA LEU A 14 -5.57 -2.14 -3.70
C LEU A 14 -6.73 -1.16 -3.49
N SER A 15 -7.80 -1.29 -4.27
CA SER A 15 -9.00 -0.43 -4.15
C SER A 15 -9.74 -0.59 -2.82
N GLN A 16 -9.58 -1.73 -2.14
CA GLN A 16 -10.19 -2.01 -0.83
C GLN A 16 -9.35 -1.53 0.35
N LEU A 17 -8.09 -1.16 0.13
CA LEU A 17 -7.27 -0.57 1.18
C LEU A 17 -7.80 0.81 1.57
N PRO A 18 -7.61 1.26 2.81
CA PRO A 18 -7.87 2.64 3.18
C PRO A 18 -7.06 3.63 2.33
N LYS A 19 -7.66 4.79 2.00
CA LYS A 19 -7.03 5.83 1.16
C LYS A 19 -5.61 6.21 1.61
N ARG A 20 -5.36 6.22 2.92
CA ARG A 20 -4.05 6.52 3.50
C ARG A 20 -3.01 5.44 3.18
N GLU A 21 -3.39 4.17 3.21
CA GLU A 21 -2.51 3.04 2.89
C GLU A 21 -2.26 2.97 1.38
N GLN A 22 -3.28 3.23 0.56
CA GLN A 22 -3.10 3.37 -0.89
C GLN A 22 -2.09 4.48 -1.22
N LEU A 23 -2.27 5.67 -0.62
CA LEU A 23 -1.37 6.80 -0.84
C LEU A 23 0.06 6.49 -0.39
N LEU A 24 0.23 5.85 0.78
CA LEU A 24 1.55 5.41 1.26
C LEU A 24 2.23 4.48 0.26
N LEU A 25 1.50 3.49 -0.28
CA LEU A 25 2.04 2.56 -1.27
C LEU A 25 2.35 3.26 -2.60
N THR A 26 1.51 4.19 -3.05
CA THR A 26 1.78 5.00 -4.25
C THR A 26 3.05 5.84 -4.08
N LEU A 27 3.22 6.53 -2.95
CA LEU A 27 4.41 7.32 -2.68
C LEU A 27 5.67 6.43 -2.65
N PHE A 28 5.58 5.24 -2.06
CA PHE A 28 6.71 4.33 -1.95
C PHE A 28 7.08 3.64 -3.28
N TYR A 29 6.11 3.03 -3.97
CA TYR A 29 6.36 2.21 -5.16
C TYR A 29 6.30 2.97 -6.48
N GLN A 30 5.59 4.09 -6.52
CA GLN A 30 5.32 4.84 -7.75
C GLN A 30 6.14 6.14 -7.82
N HIS A 31 6.44 6.74 -6.66
CA HIS A 31 7.25 7.94 -6.55
C HIS A 31 8.65 7.71 -5.95
N ASP A 32 9.02 6.46 -5.65
CA ASP A 32 10.34 6.08 -5.10
C ASP A 32 10.72 6.83 -3.80
N LEU A 33 9.72 7.29 -3.04
CA LEU A 33 9.94 8.02 -1.80
C LEU A 33 10.31 7.05 -0.67
N ASN A 34 11.29 7.44 0.14
CA ASN A 34 11.65 6.66 1.33
C ASN A 34 10.68 6.93 2.50
N LEU A 35 10.72 6.08 3.54
CA LEU A 35 9.80 6.19 4.68
C LEU A 35 9.88 7.52 5.44
N HIS A 36 11.03 8.21 5.43
CA HIS A 36 11.16 9.54 6.03
C HIS A 36 10.48 10.60 5.19
N GLU A 37 10.66 10.58 3.88
CA GLU A 37 10.00 11.52 2.97
C GLU A 37 8.48 11.34 2.99
N ILE A 38 8.02 10.09 3.00
CA ILE A 38 6.58 9.77 3.15
C ILE A 38 6.05 10.26 4.49
N ALA A 39 6.83 10.14 5.57
CA ALA A 39 6.43 10.65 6.89
C ALA A 39 6.21 12.17 6.86
N LEU A 40 7.06 12.91 6.15
CA LEU A 40 6.89 14.36 5.94
C LEU A 40 5.65 14.67 5.09
N VAL A 41 5.46 13.97 3.97
CA VAL A 41 4.32 14.18 3.05
C VAL A 41 2.98 13.88 3.71
N LEU A 42 2.92 12.85 4.56
CA LEU A 42 1.71 12.44 5.26
C LEU A 42 1.53 13.13 6.62
N GLU A 43 2.46 14.00 7.01
CA GLU A 43 2.49 14.68 8.32
C GLU A 43 2.40 13.69 9.50
N LEU A 44 3.14 12.58 9.39
CA LEU A 44 3.19 11.49 10.36
C LEU A 44 4.62 11.22 10.82
N THR A 45 4.76 10.40 11.86
CA THR A 45 6.08 9.95 12.33
C THR A 45 6.54 8.69 11.57
N PRO A 46 7.86 8.48 11.37
CA PRO A 46 8.37 7.27 10.70
C PRO A 46 7.89 5.95 11.30
N PRO A 47 7.74 5.79 12.64
CA PRO A 47 7.14 4.59 13.24
C PRO A 47 5.71 4.36 12.77
N ARG A 48 4.91 5.43 12.60
CA ARG A 48 3.53 5.35 12.15
C ARG A 48 3.44 4.91 10.68
N ILE A 49 4.36 5.41 9.83
CA ILE A 49 4.48 4.96 8.45
C ILE A 49 4.84 3.47 8.37
N CYS A 50 5.79 3.00 9.17
CA CYS A 50 6.15 1.58 9.23
C CYS A 50 4.96 0.70 9.65
N GLN A 51 4.16 1.15 10.62
CA GLN A 51 2.93 0.46 11.03
C GLN A 51 1.90 0.41 9.89
N LEU A 52 1.62 1.54 9.25
CA LEU A 52 0.68 1.62 8.12
C LEU A 52 1.14 0.75 6.95
N HIS A 53 2.43 0.75 6.63
CA HIS A 53 2.99 -0.09 5.58
C HIS A 53 2.78 -1.58 5.88
N LYS A 54 3.08 -2.03 7.10
CA LYS A 54 2.84 -3.42 7.52
C LYS A 54 1.36 -3.79 7.48
N GLN A 55 0.48 -2.88 7.89
CA GLN A 55 -0.97 -3.11 7.86
C GLN A 55 -1.50 -3.23 6.43
N ALA A 56 -1.04 -2.35 5.52
CA ALA A 56 -1.40 -2.38 4.11
C ALA A 56 -1.00 -3.72 3.46
N LEU A 57 0.23 -4.18 3.71
CA LEU A 57 0.71 -5.48 3.22
C LEU A 57 -0.09 -6.65 3.80
N LYS A 58 -0.45 -6.59 5.09
CA LYS A 58 -1.27 -7.63 5.73
C LYS A 58 -2.66 -7.69 5.10
N GLN A 59 -3.31 -6.54 4.88
CA GLN A 59 -4.60 -6.49 4.21
C GLN A 59 -4.52 -6.98 2.76
N LEU A 60 -3.49 -6.56 2.00
CA LEU A 60 -3.28 -7.06 0.64
C LEU A 60 -3.13 -8.58 0.60
N ASN A 61 -2.34 -9.16 1.53
CA ASN A 61 -2.22 -10.62 1.61
C ASN A 61 -3.57 -11.30 1.89
N GLN A 62 -4.38 -10.76 2.80
CA GLN A 62 -5.71 -11.30 3.10
C GLN A 62 -6.65 -11.24 1.88
N LEU A 63 -6.60 -10.14 1.13
CA LEU A 63 -7.44 -9.91 -0.04
C LEU A 63 -7.01 -10.75 -1.26
N LEU A 64 -5.72 -11.05 -1.39
CA LEU A 64 -5.17 -11.86 -2.48
C LEU A 64 -5.22 -13.37 -2.20
N SER A 65 -5.24 -13.77 -0.92
CA SER A 65 -5.37 -15.17 -0.50
C SER A 65 -6.83 -15.65 -0.43
N SER A 66 -7.79 -14.74 -0.60
CA SER A 66 -9.24 -15.02 -0.56
C SER A 66 -9.85 -15.23 -1.94
#